data_AF-A0A0Q4U372-F1
#
_entry.id   AF-A0A0Q4U372-F1
#
_cell.length_a   1.000
_cell.length_b   1.000
_cell.length_c   1.000
_cell.angle_alpha   90.00
_cell.angle_beta   90.00
_cell.angle_gamma   90.00
#
_symmetry.space_group_name_H-M   'P 1'
#
loop_
_entity.id
_entity.type
_entity.pdbx_description
1 polymer ?
#
loop_
_entity_poly.entity_id
_entity_poly.type
_entity_poly.pdbx_seq_one_letter_code
_entity_poly.pdbx_strand_id
1 'polypeptide(L)' 'MSDELHYRVTITLRTLTIGTGLAAGIALAFLLMGHLRIALAAVILIIIAQVLSIETLRAFAALQLRDPRA' A
#
# COMPACT_ATOMS: atom_id res chain seq x y z
N MET A 1 -8.16 -11.58 18.40
CA MET A 1 -7.36 -10.43 17.96
C MET A 1 -8.02 -9.22 18.59
N SER A 2 -7.30 -8.26 19.20
CA SER A 2 -8.02 -7.07 19.69
C SER A 2 -8.62 -6.34 18.48
N ASP A 3 -9.92 -5.98 18.55
CA ASP A 3 -10.61 -5.25 17.47
C ASP A 3 -9.83 -3.99 17.03
N GLU A 4 -9.12 -3.39 17.98
CA GLU A 4 -8.17 -2.29 17.79
C GLU A 4 -7.07 -2.60 16.76
N LEU A 5 -6.48 -3.81 16.80
CA LEU A 5 -5.41 -4.17 15.86
C LEU A 5 -5.96 -4.43 14.45
N HIS A 6 -7.12 -5.08 14.34
CA HIS A 6 -7.79 -5.30 13.06
C HIS A 6 -8.20 -3.97 12.41
N TYR A 7 -8.72 -3.05 13.22
CA TYR A 7 -9.08 -1.70 12.81
C TYR A 7 -7.85 -0.92 12.30
N ARG A 8 -6.74 -0.94 13.04
CA ARG A 8 -5.49 -0.28 12.64
C ARG A 8 -4.96 -0.82 11.32
N VAL A 9 -4.89 -2.14 11.14
CA VAL A 9 -4.42 -2.74 9.88
C VAL A 9 -5.33 -2.39 8.71
N THR A 10 -6.65 -2.45 8.91
CA THR A 10 -7.62 -2.07 7.87
C THR A 10 -7.44 -0.60 7.45
N ILE A 11 -7.25 0.31 8.41
CA ILE A 11 -6.98 1.73 8.13
C ILE A 11 -5.66 1.91 7.40
N THR A 12 -4.59 1.23 7.81
CA THR A 12 -3.28 1.32 7.16
C THR A 12 -3.36 0.88 5.71
N LEU A 13 -4.01 -0.25 5.44
CA LEU A 13 -4.19 -0.75 4.07
C LEU A 13 -5.06 0.16 3.22
N ARG A 14 -6.14 0.69 3.79
CA ARG A 14 -7.04 1.61 3.10
C ARG A 14 -6.31 2.91 2.75
N THR A 15 -5.58 3.48 3.70
CA THR A 15 -4.79 4.70 3.49
C THR A 15 -3.71 4.48 2.42
N LEU A 16 -3.03 3.33 2.45
CA LEU A 16 -2.00 3.00 1.47
C LEU A 16 -2.58 2.78 0.07
N THR A 17 -3.75 2.13 -0.03
CA THR A 17 -4.46 1.94 -1.31
C THR A 17 -4.89 3.28 -1.89
N ILE A 18 -5.45 4.17 -1.07
CA ILE A 18 -5.84 5.52 -1.52
C ILE A 18 -4.61 6.31 -1.96
N GLY A 19 -3.54 6.31 -1.16
CA GLY A 19 -2.30 7.02 -1.45
C GLY A 19 -1.62 6.53 -2.74
N THR A 20 -1.57 5.22 -2.96
CA THR A 20 -1.01 4.65 -4.20
C THR A 20 -1.88 4.93 -5.42
N GLY A 21 -3.21 4.94 -5.28
CA GLY A 21 -4.13 5.37 -6.35
C GLY A 21 -3.93 6.82 -6.76
N LEU A 22 -3.77 7.73 -5.79
CA LEU A 22 -3.46 9.14 -6.05
C LEU A 22 -2.08 9.30 -6.73
N ALA A 23 -1.05 8.62 -6.23
CA ALA A 23 0.27 8.64 -6.82
C ALA A 23 0.27 8.11 -8.26
N ALA A 24 -0.51 7.07 -8.56
CA ALA A 24 -0.67 6.55 -9.91
C ALA A 24 -1.33 7.56 -10.85
N GLY A 25 -2.37 8.26 -10.38
CA GLY A 25 -3.00 9.35 -11.14
C GLY A 25 -2.03 10.50 -11.46
N ILE A 26 -1.21 10.88 -10.49
CA ILE A 26 -0.16 11.89 -10.67
C ILE A 26 0.91 11.40 -11.67
N ALA A 27 1.34 10.14 -11.55
CA ALA A 27 2.31 9.55 -12.47
C ALA A 27 1.78 9.54 -13.92
N LEU A 28 0.50 9.21 -14.11
CA LEU A 28 -0.16 9.27 -15.41
C LEU A 28 -0.21 10.70 -15.95
N ALA A 29 -0.53 11.69 -15.12
CA ALA A 29 -0.52 13.10 -15.53
C ALA A 29 0.87 13.55 -16.00
N PHE A 30 1.94 13.19 -15.27
CA PHE A 30 3.31 13.47 -15.70
C PHE A 30 3.70 12.75 -17.00
N LEU A 31 3.21 11.53 -17.21
CA LEU A 31 3.41 10.80 -18.46
C LEU A 31 2.75 11.53 -19.64
N LEU A 32 1.52 12.01 -19.47
CA LEU A 32 0.78 12.77 -20.49
C LEU A 32 1.44 14.12 -20.82
N MET A 33 2.13 14.73 -19.85
CA MET A 33 2.92 15.95 -20.05
C MET A 33 4.31 15.70 -20.65
N GLY A 34 4.69 14.45 -20.93
CA GLY A 34 6.00 14.08 -21.50
C GLY A 34 7.13 14.01 -20.47
N HIS A 35 6.85 14.13 -19.18
CA HIS A 35 7.84 14.04 -18.10
C HIS A 35 8.15 12.58 -17.70
N LEU A 36 8.65 11.79 -18.66
CA LEU A 36 8.93 10.35 -18.51
C LEU A 36 9.78 9.99 -17.29
N ARG A 37 10.79 10.79 -16.95
CA ARG A 37 11.67 10.53 -15.79
C ARG A 37 10.91 10.61 -14.45
N ILE A 38 10.03 11.60 -14.33
CA ILE A 38 9.23 11.83 -13.11
C ILE A 38 8.14 10.77 -13.01
N ALA A 39 7.47 10.47 -14.12
CA ALA A 39 6.48 9.39 -14.19
C ALA A 39 7.11 8.04 -13.79
N LEU A 40 8.30 7.72 -14.30
CA LEU A 40 9.01 6.49 -13.95
C LEU A 40 9.41 6.45 -12.47
N ALA A 41 9.93 7.55 -11.92
CA ALA A 41 10.26 7.64 -10.50
C ALA A 41 9.02 7.44 -9.61
N ALA A 42 7.89 8.02 -9.98
CA ALA A 42 6.63 7.84 -9.26
C ALA A 42 6.14 6.39 -9.32
N VAL A 43 6.23 5.72 -10.47
CA VAL A 43 5.89 4.30 -10.62
C VAL A 43 6.78 3.41 -9.73
N ILE A 44 8.08 3.68 -9.68
CA ILE A 44 9.01 2.94 -8.81
C ILE A 44 8.61 3.09 -7.33
N LEU A 45 8.29 4.31 -6.89
CA LEU A 45 7.83 4.56 -5.52
C LEU A 45 6.51 3.83 -5.21
N ILE A 46 5.58 3.78 -6.16
CA ILE A 46 4.32 3.03 -6.01
C ILE A 46 4.61 1.54 -5.83
N ILE A 47 5.51 0.96 -6.63
CA ILE A 47 5.88 -0.45 -6.52
C ILE A 47 6.50 -0.74 -5.14
N ILE A 48 7.42 0.10 -4.67
CA ILE A 48 8.04 -0.06 -3.34
C ILE A 48 6.97 -0.02 -2.24
N ALA A 49 6.04 0.95 -2.30
CA ALA A 49 4.95 1.05 -1.34
C ALA A 49 4.03 -0.19 -1.34
N GLN A 50 3.76 -0.75 -2.52
CA GLN A 50 2.96 -1.97 -2.66
C GLN A 50 3.67 -3.21 -2.11
N VAL A 51 4.98 -3.34 -2.33
CA VAL A 51 5.78 -4.44 -1.76
C VAL A 51 5.75 -4.38 -0.23
N LEU A 52 5.99 -3.21 0.35
CA LEU A 52 5.96 -3.02 1.81
C LEU A 52 4.57 -3.34 2.38
N SER A 53 3.50 -2.96 1.67
CA SER A 53 2.11 -3.29 2.04
C SER A 53 1.85 -4.80 2.07
N ILE A 54 2.34 -5.53 1.07
CA ILE A 54 2.21 -6.99 1.01
C ILE A 54 2.99 -7.66 2.15
N GLU A 55 4.18 -7.16 2.49
CA GLU A 55 4.94 -7.67 3.63
C GLU A 55 4.22 -7.42 4.96
N THR A 56 3.60 -6.25 5.14
CA THR A 56 2.78 -5.97 6.33
C THR A 56 1.56 -6.87 6.41
N LEU A 57 0.88 -7.12 5.28
CA LEU A 57 -0.23 -8.07 5.19
C LEU A 57 0.20 -9.50 5.54
N ARG A 58 1.35 -9.96 5.02
CA ARG A 58 1.87 -11.30 5.31
C ARG A 58 2.23 -11.44 6.78
N ALA A 59 2.89 -10.45 7.36
CA ALA A 59 3.21 -10.44 8.79
C ALA A 59 1.94 -10.49 9.64
N PHE A 60 0.91 -9.73 9.27
CA PHE A 60 -0.38 -9.75 9.95
C PHE A 60 -1.11 -11.08 9.80
N ALA A 61 -1.19 -11.64 8.59
CA ALA A 61 -1.81 -12.94 8.34
C ALA A 61 -1.09 -14.08 9.08
N ALA A 62 0.24 -14.02 9.17
CA ALA A 62 1.04 -14.99 9.93
C ALA A 62 0.77 -14.92 11.44
N LEU A 63 0.55 -13.71 11.99
CA LEU A 63 0.13 -13.52 13.38
C LEU A 63 -1.31 -14.04 13.60
N GLN A 64 -2.21 -13.81 12.65
CA GLN A 64 -3.60 -14.26 12.73
C GLN A 64 -3.74 -15.79 12.68
N LEU A 65 -2.92 -16.48 11.88
CA LEU A 65 -2.88 -17.95 11.82
C LEU A 65 -2.36 -18.60 13.11
N ARG A 66 -1.55 -17.89 13.89
CA ARG A 66 -1.04 -18.37 15.18
C ARG A 66 -2.05 -18.19 16.32
N ASP A 67 -3.01 -17.29 16.16
CA ASP A 67 -4.03 -16.98 17.17
C ASP A 67 -5.47 -17.04 16.61
N PRO A 68 -5.96 -18.23 16.17
CA PRO A 68 -7.25 -18.37 15.52
C PRO A 68 -8.47 -18.26 16.47
N ARG A 69 -8.25 -18.05 17.78
CA ARG A 69 -9.28 -18.15 18.83
C ARG A 69 -9.73 -16.83 19.45
N ALA A 70 -9.19 -15.71 19.00
CA ALA A 70 -9.51 -14.41 19.59
C ALA A 70 -10.20 -13.50 18.61
#